data_AF-N1QU76-F1
#
_entry.id   AF-N1QU76-F1
#
_cell.length_a   1.000
_cell.length_b   1.000
_cell.length_c   1.000
_cell.angle_alpha   90.00
_cell.angle_beta   90.00
_cell.angle_gamma   90.00
#
_symmetry.space_group_name_H-M   'P 1'
#
loop_
_entity.id
_entity.type
_entity.pdbx_description
1 polymer ?
#
loop_
_entity_poly.entity_id
_entity_poly.type
_entity_poly.pdbx_seq_one_letter_code
_entity_poly.pdbx_strand_id
1 'polypeptide(L)'
;MAQERELVKKLAKQTIKGFSELTVTKGDKVVEVRPKAEFNKGFAVKYILEQLARKNNWDSSQVVAIFIGDDKTDEDAFKVLRKRVGGLGILVNKKRKWTKASYSLEDPAQVQKFLQMLVNWKKKAEAEV
;
A
#
# COMPACT_ATOMS: atom_id res chain seq x y z
N MET A 1 0.55 11.26 29.91
CA MET A 1 0.19 10.52 28.67
C MET A 1 -0.62 11.34 27.66
N ALA A 2 -1.94 11.54 27.83
CA ALA A 2 -2.75 12.25 26.81
C ALA A 2 -2.38 13.73 26.65
N GLN A 3 -2.12 14.40 27.78
CA GLN A 3 -1.79 15.83 27.83
C GLN A 3 -0.41 16.14 27.22
N GLU A 4 0.60 15.30 27.49
CA GLU A 4 1.93 15.39 26.86
C GLU A 4 1.86 15.17 25.35
N ARG A 5 1.00 14.26 24.90
CA ARG A 5 0.84 13.98 23.47
C ARG A 5 0.27 15.16 22.69
N GLU A 6 -0.69 15.87 23.28
CA GLU A 6 -1.21 17.11 22.70
C GLU A 6 -0.18 18.25 22.77
N LEU A 7 0.64 18.31 23.82
CA LEU A 7 1.76 19.26 23.91
C LEU A 7 2.77 19.05 22.78
N VAL A 8 3.25 17.82 22.57
CA VAL A 8 4.20 17.48 21.49
C VAL A 8 3.62 17.83 20.12
N LYS A 9 2.34 17.51 19.88
CA LYS A 9 1.66 17.85 18.63
C LYS A 9 1.55 19.37 18.42
N LYS A 10 1.27 20.13 19.48
CA LYS A 10 1.23 21.59 19.44
C LYS A 10 2.59 22.17 19.11
N LEU A 11 3.65 21.69 19.77
CA LEU A 11 5.03 22.11 19.51
C LEU A 11 5.43 21.81 18.07
N ALA A 12 5.18 20.59 17.57
CA ALA A 12 5.44 20.23 16.19
C ALA A 12 4.74 21.18 15.19
N LYS A 13 3.47 21.51 15.42
CA LYS A 13 2.73 22.47 14.59
C LYS A 13 3.32 23.89 14.63
N GLN A 14 3.82 24.32 15.79
CA GLN A 14 4.48 25.61 15.93
C GLN A 14 5.81 25.65 15.19
N THR A 15 6.63 24.60 15.32
CA THR A 15 7.92 24.47 14.62
C THR A 15 7.77 24.55 13.10
N ILE A 16 6.71 23.95 12.54
CA ILE A 16 6.51 23.93 11.08
C ILE A 16 5.70 25.12 10.55
N LYS A 17 5.33 26.11 11.37
CA LYS A 17 4.42 27.20 10.97
C LYS A 17 4.93 28.03 9.77
N GLY A 18 6.25 28.10 9.58
CA GLY A 18 6.89 28.75 8.44
C GLY A 18 7.04 27.90 7.17
N PHE A 19 6.71 26.60 7.24
CA PHE A 19 6.92 25.63 6.17
C PHE A 19 5.57 25.13 5.65
N SER A 20 5.00 25.87 4.70
CA SER A 20 3.65 25.62 4.16
C SER A 20 3.48 24.26 3.50
N GLU A 21 4.59 23.67 3.04
CA GLU A 21 4.75 22.38 2.39
C GLU A 21 4.85 21.22 3.38
N LEU A 22 4.84 21.46 4.70
CA LEU A 22 4.87 20.42 5.73
C LEU A 22 3.50 20.27 6.42
N THR A 23 3.24 19.08 6.97
CA THR A 23 2.07 18.79 7.78
C THR A 23 2.43 17.87 8.94
N VAL A 24 1.65 17.97 10.03
CA VAL A 24 1.79 17.12 11.22
C VAL A 24 0.71 16.03 11.21
N THR A 25 1.13 14.77 11.18
CA THR A 25 0.26 13.59 11.30
C THR A 25 0.47 12.86 12.63
N LYS A 26 -0.51 12.05 13.03
CA LYS A 26 -0.47 11.24 14.25
C LYS A 26 -0.28 9.77 13.87
N GLY A 27 0.82 9.17 14.30
CA GLY A 27 1.07 7.73 14.20
C GLY A 27 0.82 7.02 15.53
N ASP A 28 1.08 5.71 15.61
CA ASP A 28 0.99 5.01 16.89
C ASP A 28 2.15 5.43 17.80
N LYS A 29 1.82 6.00 18.95
CA LYS A 29 2.76 6.62 19.91
C LYS A 29 3.76 7.64 19.34
N VAL A 30 3.59 8.09 18.10
CA VAL A 30 4.46 9.09 17.45
C VAL A 30 3.68 10.28 16.89
N VAL A 31 4.39 11.39 16.69
CA VAL A 31 3.97 12.56 15.92
C VAL A 31 4.93 12.68 14.74
N GLU A 32 4.40 12.75 13.53
CA GLU A 32 5.18 12.77 12.30
C GLU A 32 5.08 14.14 11.64
N VAL A 33 6.19 14.66 11.13
CA VAL A 33 6.24 15.81 10.24
C VAL A 33 6.59 15.30 8.85
N ARG A 34 5.75 15.58 7.87
CA ARG A 34 5.93 15.09 6.49
C ARG A 34 5.53 16.14 5.46
N PRO A 35 6.00 16.03 4.20
CA PRO A 35 5.50 16.86 3.12
C PRO A 35 3.98 16.79 2.98
N LYS A 36 3.38 17.91 2.60
CA LYS A 36 1.96 18.12 2.38
C LYS A 36 1.59 17.63 0.98
N ALA A 37 1.75 16.33 0.81
CA ALA A 37 1.36 15.60 -0.39
C ALA A 37 0.54 14.38 0.05
N GLU A 38 -0.41 13.97 -0.80
CA GLU A 38 -1.19 12.76 -0.60
C GLU A 38 -0.37 11.51 -0.93
N PHE A 39 0.78 11.36 -0.27
CA PHE A 39 1.54 10.12 -0.27
C PHE A 39 0.77 9.09 0.55
N ASN A 40 -0.07 8.32 -0.15
CA ASN A 40 -0.73 7.13 0.36
C ASN A 40 -0.24 5.90 -0.41
N LYS A 41 -0.60 4.70 0.08
CA LYS A 41 -0.19 3.44 -0.56
C LYS A 41 -0.72 3.33 -2.01
N GLY A 42 -1.87 3.95 -2.31
CA GLY A 42 -2.39 4.04 -3.67
C GLY A 42 -1.52 4.87 -4.61
N PHE A 43 -1.00 6.02 -4.15
CA PHE A 43 -0.03 6.81 -4.89
C PHE A 43 1.24 6.00 -5.17
N ALA A 44 1.78 5.32 -4.15
CA ALA A 44 2.99 4.51 -4.29
C ALA A 44 2.83 3.40 -5.34
N VAL A 45 1.69 2.69 -5.35
CA VAL A 45 1.38 1.67 -6.36
C VAL A 45 1.39 2.24 -7.77
N LYS A 46 0.73 3.39 -8.00
CA LYS A 46 0.73 4.04 -9.33
C LYS A 46 2.15 4.41 -9.76
N TYR A 47 2.88 5.07 -8.86
CA TYR A 47 4.24 5.52 -9.12
C TYR A 47 5.17 4.35 -9.50
N ILE A 48 5.15 3.26 -8.72
CA ILE A 48 6.00 2.08 -9.00
C ILE A 48 5.64 1.48 -10.36
N LEU A 49 4.36 1.31 -10.68
CA LEU A 49 3.92 0.75 -11.95
C LEU A 49 4.35 1.63 -13.14
N GLU A 50 4.22 2.95 -13.03
CA GLU A 50 4.67 3.90 -14.05
C GLU A 50 6.20 3.86 -14.23
N GLN A 51 6.97 3.80 -13.14
CA GLN A 51 8.43 3.71 -13.23
C GLN A 51 8.90 2.40 -13.85
N LEU A 52 8.26 1.27 -13.50
CA LEU A 52 8.55 -0.01 -14.12
C LEU A 52 8.16 0.00 -15.59
N ALA A 53 6.96 0.50 -15.95
CA ALA A 53 6.47 0.67 -17.33
C ALA A 53 7.51 1.37 -18.20
N ARG A 54 7.98 2.53 -17.72
CA ARG A 54 9.00 3.32 -18.39
C ARG A 54 10.34 2.58 -18.49
N LYS A 55 10.79 1.91 -17.42
CA LYS A 55 12.10 1.25 -17.37
C LYS A 55 12.21 0.06 -18.33
N ASN A 56 11.15 -0.75 -18.46
CA ASN A 56 11.17 -1.95 -19.30
C ASN A 56 10.48 -1.77 -20.66
N ASN A 57 10.09 -0.53 -21.00
CA ASN A 57 9.48 -0.18 -22.28
C ASN A 57 8.25 -1.05 -22.65
N TRP A 58 7.40 -1.31 -21.65
CA TRP A 58 6.22 -2.19 -21.72
C TRP A 58 4.96 -1.37 -21.44
N ASP A 59 3.84 -1.76 -22.04
CA ASP A 59 2.55 -1.20 -21.69
C ASP A 59 2.16 -1.71 -20.29
N SER A 60 2.01 -0.78 -19.36
CA SER A 60 1.56 -1.07 -18.00
C SER A 60 0.23 -1.86 -18.00
N SER A 61 -0.64 -1.71 -19.01
CA SER A 61 -1.92 -2.41 -19.09
C SER A 61 -1.78 -3.94 -19.24
N GLN A 62 -0.62 -4.41 -19.70
CA GLN A 62 -0.31 -5.82 -19.93
C GLN A 62 0.21 -6.53 -18.66
N VAL A 63 0.12 -5.85 -17.51
CA VAL A 63 0.75 -6.27 -16.26
C VAL A 63 -0.30 -6.64 -15.24
N VAL A 64 -0.17 -7.83 -14.69
CA VAL A 64 -0.93 -8.22 -13.51
C VAL A 64 -0.26 -7.61 -12.28
N ALA A 65 -0.93 -6.66 -11.64
CA ALA A 65 -0.45 -5.97 -10.46
C ALA A 65 -1.14 -6.51 -9.20
N ILE A 66 -0.39 -7.22 -8.36
CA ILE A 66 -0.90 -7.80 -7.11
C ILE A 66 -0.43 -6.96 -5.92
N PHE A 67 -1.36 -6.51 -5.07
CA PHE A 67 -1.06 -5.86 -3.80
C PHE A 67 -1.71 -6.63 -2.65
N ILE A 68 -0.92 -6.95 -1.62
CA ILE A 68 -1.35 -7.72 -0.44
C ILE A 68 -1.15 -6.83 0.78
N GLY A 69 -2.20 -6.66 1.60
CA GLY A 69 -2.14 -5.82 2.81
C GLY A 69 -3.23 -6.16 3.82
N ASP A 70 -3.03 -5.80 5.09
CA ASP A 70 -3.87 -6.20 6.23
C ASP A 70 -4.69 -5.03 6.82
N ASP A 71 -4.21 -3.80 6.68
CA ASP A 71 -4.65 -2.66 7.47
C ASP A 71 -5.69 -1.78 6.75
N LYS A 72 -6.01 -0.62 7.35
CA LYS A 72 -6.94 0.36 6.73
C LYS A 72 -6.26 1.25 5.69
N THR A 73 -4.95 1.44 5.78
CA THR A 73 -4.19 2.29 4.86
C THR A 73 -3.99 1.60 3.49
N ASP A 74 -4.06 0.27 3.45
CA ASP A 74 -4.04 -0.54 2.23
C ASP A 74 -5.26 -0.31 1.33
N GLU A 75 -6.35 0.22 1.87
CA GLU A 75 -7.58 0.51 1.11
C GLU A 75 -7.37 1.52 -0.03
N ASP A 76 -6.38 2.39 0.07
CA ASP A 76 -5.99 3.30 -1.01
C ASP A 76 -5.33 2.55 -2.17
N ALA A 77 -4.49 1.56 -1.86
CA ALA A 77 -3.89 0.68 -2.87
C ALA A 77 -4.95 -0.20 -3.55
N PHE A 78 -5.86 -0.80 -2.77
CA PHE A 78 -6.96 -1.59 -3.31
C PHE A 78 -7.88 -0.76 -4.21
N LYS A 79 -8.19 0.49 -3.83
CA LYS A 79 -8.98 1.42 -4.67
C LYS A 79 -8.35 1.64 -6.04
N VAL A 80 -7.03 1.79 -6.09
CA VAL A 80 -6.29 1.99 -7.34
C VAL A 80 -6.34 0.74 -8.19
N LEU A 81 -6.02 -0.43 -7.62
CA LEU A 81 -5.98 -1.69 -8.37
C LEU A 81 -7.35 -2.12 -8.87
N ARG A 82 -8.42 -1.90 -8.10
CA ARG A 82 -9.78 -2.26 -8.51
C ARG A 82 -10.25 -1.56 -9.78
N LYS A 83 -9.69 -0.38 -10.09
CA LYS A 83 -10.00 0.39 -11.31
C LYS A 83 -9.17 -0.03 -12.52
N ARG A 84 -8.23 -0.96 -12.35
CA ARG A 84 -7.23 -1.34 -13.34
C ARG A 84 -7.52 -2.74 -13.89
N VAL A 85 -7.43 -2.89 -15.22
CA VAL A 85 -7.40 -4.21 -15.86
C VAL A 85 -6.15 -4.97 -15.40
N GLY A 86 -6.32 -6.17 -14.84
CA GLY A 86 -5.22 -6.93 -14.24
C GLY A 86 -4.78 -6.47 -12.85
N GLY A 87 -5.51 -5.56 -12.19
CA GLY A 87 -5.24 -5.15 -10.81
C GLY A 87 -5.90 -6.07 -9.78
N LEU A 88 -5.10 -6.63 -8.87
CA LEU A 88 -5.56 -7.58 -7.85
C LEU A 88 -5.18 -7.12 -6.45
N GLY A 89 -6.17 -6.64 -5.69
CA GLY A 89 -6.03 -6.37 -4.26
C GLY A 89 -6.39 -7.58 -3.41
N ILE A 90 -5.53 -7.94 -2.46
CA ILE A 90 -5.73 -9.06 -1.52
C ILE A 90 -5.66 -8.53 -0.08
N LEU A 91 -6.76 -8.63 0.66
CA LEU A 91 -6.81 -8.31 2.08
C LEU A 91 -6.30 -9.49 2.92
N VAL A 92 -5.41 -9.26 3.87
CA VAL A 92 -5.02 -10.25 4.88
C VAL A 92 -5.82 -10.00 6.16
N ASN A 93 -6.85 -10.80 6.39
CA ASN A 93 -7.65 -10.73 7.62
C ASN A 93 -8.44 -12.01 7.86
N LYS A 94 -8.34 -12.56 9.08
CA LYS A 94 -9.08 -13.76 9.49
C LYS A 94 -10.59 -13.54 9.50
N LYS A 95 -11.04 -12.31 9.78
CA LYS A 95 -12.46 -11.96 9.83
C LYS A 95 -12.83 -11.16 8.59
N ARG A 96 -14.02 -11.43 8.04
CA ARG A 96 -14.60 -10.61 6.98
C ARG A 96 -14.75 -9.17 7.48
N LYS A 97 -14.12 -8.24 6.75
CA LYS A 97 -14.17 -6.80 6.98
C LYS A 97 -14.60 -6.13 5.68
N TRP A 98 -15.25 -4.97 5.76
CA TRP A 98 -15.48 -4.16 4.57
C TRP A 98 -14.13 -3.76 3.95
N THR A 99 -13.96 -4.03 2.66
CA THR A 99 -12.71 -3.74 1.94
C THR A 99 -12.97 -3.50 0.46
N LYS A 100 -12.08 -2.76 -0.20
CA LYS A 100 -12.02 -2.64 -1.66
C LYS A 100 -11.17 -3.72 -2.33
N ALA A 101 -10.50 -4.59 -1.56
CA ALA A 101 -9.77 -5.72 -2.11
C ALA A 101 -10.73 -6.67 -2.86
N SER A 102 -10.24 -7.31 -3.92
CA SER A 102 -11.01 -8.29 -4.70
C SER A 102 -10.98 -9.68 -4.06
N TYR A 103 -9.93 -9.96 -3.28
CA TYR A 103 -9.71 -11.25 -2.62
C TYR A 103 -9.28 -11.06 -1.17
N SER A 104 -9.30 -12.15 -0.40
CA SER A 104 -8.78 -12.16 0.96
C SER A 104 -8.01 -13.44 1.28
N LEU A 105 -7.02 -13.31 2.15
CA LEU A 105 -6.31 -14.39 2.83
C LEU A 105 -6.52 -14.22 4.33
N GLU A 106 -6.52 -15.32 5.09
CA GLU A 106 -6.86 -15.26 6.51
C GLU A 106 -5.71 -14.69 7.37
N ASP A 107 -4.48 -15.03 7.04
CA ASP A 107 -3.31 -14.73 7.86
C ASP A 107 -2.00 -14.71 7.03
N PRO A 108 -0.88 -14.26 7.63
CA PRO A 108 0.43 -14.26 6.96
C PRO A 108 0.92 -15.64 6.48
N ALA A 109 0.48 -16.75 7.10
CA ALA A 109 0.88 -18.08 6.65
C ALA A 109 0.21 -18.42 5.31
N GLN A 110 -1.02 -17.96 5.08
CA GLN A 110 -1.65 -18.06 3.76
C GLN A 110 -0.98 -17.16 2.71
N VAL A 111 -0.45 -15.98 3.10
CA VAL A 111 0.35 -15.15 2.19
C VAL A 111 1.59 -15.91 1.72
N GLN A 112 2.29 -16.58 2.62
CA GLN A 112 3.44 -17.42 2.27
C GLN A 112 3.06 -18.52 1.27
N LYS A 113 1.98 -19.25 1.54
CA LYS A 113 1.48 -20.31 0.63
C LYS A 113 1.15 -19.75 -0.75
N PHE A 114 0.47 -18.61 -0.80
CA PHE A 114 0.13 -17.93 -2.06
C PHE A 114 1.37 -17.54 -2.86
N LEU A 115 2.38 -16.93 -2.21
CA LEU A 115 3.63 -16.58 -2.88
C LEU A 115 4.39 -17.83 -3.37
N GLN A 116 4.39 -18.91 -2.60
CA GLN A 116 4.99 -20.19 -3.03
C GLN A 116 4.28 -20.77 -4.25
N MET A 117 2.94 -20.65 -4.32
CA MET A 117 2.18 -21.06 -5.50
C MET A 117 2.58 -20.26 -6.74
N LEU A 118 2.78 -18.95 -6.63
CA LEU A 118 3.24 -18.11 -7.74
C LEU A 118 4.63 -18.52 -8.24
N VAL A 119 5.56 -18.80 -7.32
CA VAL A 119 6.90 -19.29 -7.67
C VAL A 119 6.83 -20.65 -8.38
N ASN A 120 6.03 -21.57 -7.86
CA ASN A 120 5.88 -22.90 -8.45
C ASN A 120 5.19 -22.84 -9.82
N TRP A 121 4.18 -21.98 -9.97
CA TRP A 121 3.52 -21.74 -11.25
C TRP A 121 4.51 -21.22 -12.30
N LYS A 122 5.35 -20.24 -11.94
CA LYS A 122 6.40 -19.72 -12.83
C LYS A 122 7.36 -20.83 -13.28
N LYS A 123 7.86 -21.65 -12.36
CA LYS A 123 8.78 -22.77 -12.69
C LYS A 123 8.15 -23.78 -13.65
N LYS A 124 6.85 -24.09 -13.49
CA LYS A 124 6.15 -24.99 -14.41
C LYS A 124 6.00 -24.37 -15.80
N ALA A 125 5.61 -23.11 -15.87
CA ALA A 125 5.48 -22.40 -17.14
C ALA A 125 6.81 -22.33 -17.91
N GLU A 126 7.94 -22.22 -17.21
CA GLU A 126 9.29 -22.25 -17.83
C GLU A 126 9.75 -23.65 -18.24
N ALA A 127 9.22 -24.72 -17.62
CA ALA A 127 9.58 -26.10 -17.94
C ALA A 127 8.74 -26.71 -19.07
N GLU A 128 7.62 -26.07 -19.43
CA GLU A 128 6.73 -26.46 -20.54
C GLU A 128 7.05 -25.70 -21.85
N VAL A 129 8.10 -24.86 -21.85
CA VAL A 129 8.63 -24.12 -23.01
C VAL A 129 9.96 -24.73 -23.43
#